data_AF-A0A7D4Y756-F1
#
_entry.id   AF-A0A7D4Y756-F1
#
_cell.length_a   1.000
_cell.length_b   1.000
_cell.length_c   1.000
_cell.angle_alpha   90.00
_cell.angle_beta   90.00
_cell.angle_gamma   90.00
#
_symmetry.space_group_name_H-M   'P 1'
#
loop_
_entity.id
_entity.type
_entity.pdbx_description
1 polymer ?
#
loop_
_entity_poly.entity_id
_entity_poly.type
_entity_poly.pdbx_seq_one_letter_code
_entity_poly.pdbx_strand_id
1 'polypeptide(L)'
;MTEGELCPLRKRIEALASERGEYYLVCGQYGDRPVPAADCRFESRQSAERAARLTEEYRSLLRNYDPEVPRYDIVVRQTPEVGTTGRSSEARR
;
A
#
# COMPACT_ATOMS: atom_id res chain seq x y z
N MET A 1 -16.93 21.99 1.54
CA MET A 1 -16.06 21.81 2.73
C MET A 1 -15.40 20.45 2.60
N THR A 2 -14.31 20.31 1.85
CA THR A 2 -13.87 18.96 1.41
C THR A 2 -12.38 18.74 1.14
N GLU A 3 -11.53 19.72 1.41
CA GLU A 3 -10.10 19.45 1.69
C GLU A 3 -9.88 18.92 3.12
N GLY A 4 -10.86 19.13 4.01
CA GLY A 4 -10.78 18.80 5.43
C GLY A 4 -10.92 17.31 5.80
N GLU A 5 -11.50 16.47 4.93
CA GLU A 5 -11.68 15.01 5.22
C GLU A 5 -10.57 14.13 4.63
N LEU A 6 -9.92 14.59 3.56
CA LEU A 6 -8.80 13.90 2.93
C LEU A 6 -7.53 13.99 3.80
N CYS A 7 -7.30 15.14 4.45
CA CYS A 7 -6.20 15.35 5.40
C CYS A 7 -6.19 14.35 6.59
N PRO A 8 -7.29 14.15 7.34
CA PRO A 8 -7.32 13.21 8.46
C PRO A 8 -7.20 11.75 8.01
N LEU A 9 -7.71 11.38 6.83
CA LEU A 9 -7.47 10.05 6.25
C LEU A 9 -5.98 9.85 5.95
N ARG A 10 -5.33 10.83 5.30
CA ARG A 10 -3.89 10.80 5.05
C ARG A 10 -3.08 10.67 6.34
N LYS A 11 -3.39 11.48 7.36
CA LYS A 11 -2.72 11.40 8.67
C LYS A 11 -2.91 10.05 9.36
N ARG A 12 -4.08 9.42 9.25
CA ARG A 12 -4.32 8.08 9.81
C ARG A 12 -3.50 7.00 9.09
N ILE A 13 -3.37 7.11 7.76
CA ILE A 13 -2.52 6.21 6.98
C ILE A 13 -1.05 6.38 7.38
N GLU A 14 -0.57 7.63 7.45
CA GLU A 14 0.79 7.95 7.88
C GLU A 14 1.08 7.51 9.32
N ALA A 15 0.10 7.62 10.24
CA ALA A 15 0.25 7.17 11.62
C ALA A 15 0.35 5.64 11.77
N LEU A 16 -0.16 4.89 10.79
CA LEU A 16 0.02 3.43 10.72
C LEU A 16 1.33 3.06 10.01
N ALA A 17 1.96 4.00 9.32
CA ALA A 17 3.18 3.75 8.59
C ALA A 17 4.36 3.59 9.56
N SER A 18 5.27 2.68 9.21
CA SER A 18 6.48 2.37 9.94
C SER A 18 7.64 2.35 8.96
N GLU A 19 8.69 3.11 9.23
CA GLU A 19 9.88 3.23 8.38
C GLU A 19 10.62 1.90 8.23
N ARG A 20 10.48 1.00 9.21
CA ARG A 20 11.08 -0.35 9.22
C ARG A 20 10.11 -1.42 8.72
N GLY A 21 8.95 -1.03 8.22
CA GLY A 21 7.94 -1.95 7.74
C GLY A 21 8.38 -2.72 6.50
N GLU A 22 8.11 -4.02 6.48
CA GLU A 22 8.36 -4.88 5.32
C GLU A 22 7.17 -4.92 4.37
N TYR A 23 5.99 -4.52 4.85
CA TYR A 23 4.75 -4.51 4.07
C TYR A 23 4.56 -3.16 3.38
N TYR A 24 4.13 -3.18 2.13
CA TYR A 24 3.81 -1.99 1.33
C TYR A 24 2.57 -2.24 0.49
N LEU A 25 1.98 -1.16 -0.01
CA LEU A 25 0.77 -1.22 -0.84
C LEU A 25 1.13 -1.09 -2.31
N VAL A 26 0.49 -1.90 -3.14
CA VAL A 26 0.59 -1.83 -4.61
C VAL A 26 -0.80 -1.83 -5.22
N CYS A 27 -0.91 -1.20 -6.38
CA CYS A 27 -2.06 -1.37 -7.24
C CYS A 27 -2.03 -2.77 -7.85
N GLY A 28 -3.07 -3.58 -7.63
CA GLY A 28 -3.15 -4.95 -8.13
C GLY A 28 -3.15 -5.04 -9.66
N GLN A 29 -3.52 -3.95 -10.34
CA GLN A 29 -3.65 -3.92 -11.79
C GLN A 29 -2.38 -3.45 -12.50
N TYR A 30 -1.65 -2.49 -11.92
CA TYR A 30 -0.46 -1.88 -12.55
C TYR A 30 0.84 -2.16 -11.80
N GLY A 31 0.78 -2.69 -10.57
CA GLY A 31 1.93 -2.88 -9.69
C GLY A 31 2.52 -1.59 -9.13
N ASP A 32 1.98 -0.42 -9.50
CA ASP A 32 2.46 0.88 -9.06
C ASP A 32 1.97 1.24 -7.65
N ARG A 33 2.66 2.18 -6.98
CA ARG A 33 2.38 2.53 -5.59
C ARG A 33 1.35 3.67 -5.52
N PRO A 34 0.17 3.43 -4.91
CA PRO A 34 -0.91 4.40 -4.91
C PRO A 34 -0.61 5.58 -3.96
N VAL A 35 -0.60 6.81 -4.48
CA VAL A 35 -0.64 8.03 -3.66
C VAL A 35 -2.00 8.11 -2.96
N PRO A 36 -2.07 8.34 -1.63
CA PRO A 36 -1.04 8.88 -0.74
C PRO A 36 -0.17 7.87 0.02
N ALA A 37 -0.40 6.56 -0.13
CA ALA A 37 0.34 5.52 0.60
C ALA A 37 1.65 5.09 -0.09
N ALA A 38 2.08 5.81 -1.14
CA ALA A 38 3.21 5.39 -1.97
C ALA A 38 4.55 5.32 -1.22
N ASP A 39 4.72 6.21 -0.24
CA ASP A 39 5.90 6.26 0.63
C ASP A 39 5.69 5.53 1.97
N CYS A 40 4.47 5.04 2.23
CA CYS A 40 4.14 4.38 3.48
C CYS A 40 4.52 2.89 3.42
N ARG A 41 5.20 2.42 4.47
CA ARG A 41 5.43 1.00 4.75
C ARG A 41 4.78 0.62 6.07
N PHE A 42 4.54 -0.66 6.29
CA PHE A 42 3.85 -1.16 7.47
C PHE A 42 4.63 -2.33 8.06
N GLU A 43 4.70 -2.38 9.39
CA GLU A 43 5.36 -3.48 10.11
C GLU A 43 4.58 -4.79 10.06
N SER A 44 3.26 -4.70 9.91
CA SER A 44 2.33 -5.81 10.01
C SER A 44 1.34 -5.81 8.86
N ARG A 45 0.99 -7.00 8.40
CA ARG A 45 -0.07 -7.19 7.40
C ARG A 45 -1.39 -6.53 7.82
N GLN A 46 -1.77 -6.61 9.09
CA GLN A 46 -3.02 -6.01 9.57
C GLN A 46 -3.01 -4.47 9.46
N SER A 47 -1.88 -3.83 9.76
CA SER A 47 -1.72 -2.37 9.58
C SER A 47 -1.78 -1.99 8.10
N ALA A 48 -1.16 -2.80 7.23
CA ALA A 48 -1.21 -2.60 5.78
C ALA A 48 -2.63 -2.79 5.23
N GLU A 49 -3.38 -3.80 5.67
CA GLU A 49 -4.78 -4.03 5.26
C GLU A 49 -5.69 -2.88 5.70
N ARG A 50 -5.49 -2.34 6.91
CA ARG A 50 -6.18 -1.13 7.37
C ARG A 50 -5.86 0.08 6.49
N ALA A 51 -4.58 0.29 6.18
CA ALA A 51 -4.16 1.37 5.31
C ALA A 51 -4.68 1.23 3.87
N ALA A 52 -4.77 0.00 3.35
CA ALA A 52 -5.36 -0.30 2.05
C ALA A 52 -6.82 0.16 2.00
N ARG A 53 -7.64 -0.22 3.00
CA ARG A 53 -9.04 0.23 3.10
C ARG A 53 -9.16 1.75 3.19
N LEU A 54 -8.34 2.40 4.01
CA LEU A 54 -8.34 3.87 4.12
C LEU A 54 -7.95 4.54 2.79
N THR A 55 -7.04 3.93 2.03
CA THR A 55 -6.63 4.41 0.70
C THR A 55 -7.77 4.26 -0.31
N GLU A 56 -8.50 3.16 -0.27
CA GLU A 56 -9.69 2.95 -1.11
C GLU A 56 -10.81 3.93 -0.78
N GLU A 57 -11.06 4.20 0.51
CA GLU A 57 -12.01 5.23 0.95
C GLU A 57 -11.58 6.61 0.47
N TYR A 58 -10.30 6.97 0.63
CA TYR A 58 -9.75 8.22 0.13
C TYR A 58 -9.97 8.40 -1.38
N ARG A 59 -9.67 7.37 -2.18
CA ARG A 59 -9.90 7.40 -3.64
C ARG A 59 -11.37 7.40 -4.01
N SER A 60 -12.21 6.77 -3.20
CA SER A 60 -13.67 6.80 -3.38
C SER A 60 -14.24 8.19 -3.13
N LEU A 61 -13.73 8.89 -2.12
CA LEU A 61 -14.06 10.30 -1.91
C LEU A 61 -13.52 11.17 -3.04
N LEU A 62 -12.31 10.90 -3.52
CA LEU A 62 -11.73 11.61 -4.67
C LEU A 62 -12.59 11.47 -5.93
N ARG A 63 -13.19 10.30 -6.15
CA ARG A 63 -14.10 10.05 -7.29
C ARG A 63 -15.35 10.92 -7.30
N ASN A 64 -15.76 11.46 -6.15
CA ASN A 64 -16.85 12.43 -6.11
C ASN A 64 -16.43 13.79 -6.74
N TYR A 65 -15.13 14.05 -6.83
CA TYR A 65 -14.57 15.25 -7.45
C TYR A 65 -14.10 14.98 -8.88
N ASP A 66 -13.40 13.87 -9.08
CA ASP A 66 -12.82 13.48 -10.36
C ASP A 66 -13.30 12.08 -10.76
N PRO A 67 -14.30 11.97 -11.65
CA PRO A 67 -14.82 10.69 -12.10
C PRO A 67 -13.84 9.92 -13.00
N GLU A 68 -12.76 10.54 -13.49
CA GLU A 68 -11.74 9.86 -14.30
C GLU A 68 -10.79 9.00 -13.46
N VAL A 69 -10.85 9.13 -12.13
CA VAL A 69 -10.00 8.37 -11.19
C VAL A 69 -10.25 6.87 -11.33
N PRO A 70 -9.23 6.09 -11.76
CA PRO A 70 -9.38 4.66 -11.95
C PRO A 70 -9.63 3.93 -10.63
N ARG A 71 -10.45 2.87 -10.72
CA ARG A 71 -10.69 1.92 -9.63
C ARG A 71 -9.50 0.98 -9.54
N TYR A 72 -8.70 1.14 -8.49
CA TYR A 72 -7.56 0.30 -8.21
C TYR A 72 -7.89 -0.62 -7.03
N ASP A 73 -7.65 -1.91 -7.20
CA ASP A 73 -7.59 -2.86 -6.08
C ASP A 73 -6.25 -2.67 -5.37
N ILE A 74 -6.29 -2.26 -4.11
CA ILE A 74 -5.08 -2.00 -3.32
C ILE A 74 -4.68 -3.29 -2.62
N VAL A 75 -3.55 -3.86 -3.01
CA VAL A 75 -3.06 -5.14 -2.50
C VAL A 75 -1.88 -4.93 -1.58
N VAL A 76 -1.86 -5.64 -0.45
CA VAL A 76 -0.71 -5.66 0.45
C VAL A 76 0.35 -6.60 -0.12
N ARG A 77 1.57 -6.10 -0.29
CA ARG A 77 2.75 -6.92 -0.57
C ARG A 77 3.73 -6.86 0.57
N GLN A 78 4.41 -7.97 0.82
CA GLN A 78 5.57 -8.04 1.68
C GLN A 78 6.84 -7.95 0.82
N THR A 79 7.83 -7.20 1.28
CA THR A 79 9.17 -7.26 0.72
C THR A 79 9.74 -8.63 1.07
N PRO A 80 10.17 -9.44 0.09
CA PRO A 80 10.84 -10.68 0.44
C PRO A 80 12.05 -10.30 1.28
N GLU A 81 12.15 -10.89 2.47
CA GLU A 81 13.39 -10.84 3.25
C GLU A 81 14.50 -11.19 2.27
N VAL A 82 15.51 -10.33 2.11
CA VAL A 82 16.72 -10.69 1.36
C VAL A 82 17.47 -11.71 2.22
N GLY A 83 16.85 -12.86 2.44
CA GLY A 83 17.50 -14.07 2.87
C GLY A 83 18.26 -14.55 1.64
N THR A 84 19.56 -14.29 1.66
CA THR A 84 20.60 -15.05 0.97
C THR A 84 20.05 -16.36 0.39
N THR A 85 19.54 -16.32 -0.84
CA THR A 85 19.45 -17.53 -1.66
C THR A 85 20.84 -17.71 -2.28
N GLY A 86 21.83 -17.83 -1.40
CA GLY A 86 23.11 -18.38 -1.74
C GLY A 86 22.91 -19.87 -1.92
N ARG A 87 22.99 -20.30 -3.18
CA ARG A 87 23.55 -21.58 -3.64
C ARG A 87 23.09 -22.83 -2.87
N SER A 88 22.24 -23.64 -3.50
CA SER A 88 22.49 -25.07 -3.77
C SER A 88 21.21 -25.75 -4.26
N SER A 89 21.15 -26.02 -5.56
CA SER A 89 20.57 -27.28 -6.04
C SER A 89 21.37 -27.70 -7.28
N GLU A 90 22.57 -28.19 -6.97
CA GLU A 90 23.41 -28.99 -7.84
C GLU A 90 22.71 -30.34 -8.17
N ALA A 91 22.96 -30.84 -9.38
CA ALA A 91 22.98 -32.24 -9.81
C ALA A 91 21.91 -33.22 -9.31
N ARG A 92 20.97 -33.54 -10.21
CA ARG A 92 20.51 -34.90 -10.59
C ARG A 92 19.54 -34.68 -11.76
N ARG A 93 19.71 -35.24 -12.96
CA ARG A 93 20.11 -36.61 -13.30
C ARG A 93 20.39 -36.68 -14.80
#